data_AF-A0AAX4J182-F1
#
_entry.id   AF-A0AAX4J182-F1
#
_cell.length_a   1.000
_cell.length_b   1.000
_cell.length_c   1.000
_cell.angle_alpha   90.00
_cell.angle_beta   90.00
_cell.angle_gamma   90.00
#
_symmetry.space_group_name_H-M   'P 1'
#
loop_
_entity.id
_entity.type
_entity.pdbx_description
1 polymer ?
#
loop_
_entity_poly.entity_id
_entity_poly.type
_entity_poly.pdbx_seq_one_letter_code
_entity_poly.pdbx_strand_id
1 'polypeptide(L)'
;MGQAPRKGPAWWHRHLEIAGQVFFWCWYGYGIVYRLIPSNMDRLVFVIVSHVTVLPLHVQITLSHFAMSTVDLGPQESFPQKMLRTTMDIDCPRWLDFFHGGLQFQVIHRLFPRIPRHNLRRAQKLVQEFCNDVGIPYALYGFVEGSEKVVDALGEVSRKAAIFAKCQREVASRGFDLSAHKH
;
A
#
# COMPACT_ATOMS: atom_id res chain seq x y z
N MET A 1 23.59 2.05 5.91
CA MET A 1 23.67 3.52 5.79
C MET A 1 22.27 4.09 5.71
N GLY A 2 21.69 4.49 6.84
CA GLY A 2 20.33 5.02 6.92
C GLY A 2 20.35 6.35 7.67
N GLN A 3 20.67 7.43 6.96
CA GLN A 3 20.52 8.76 7.55
C GLN A 3 19.04 9.14 7.53
N ALA A 4 18.55 9.69 8.64
CA ALA A 4 17.19 10.18 8.74
C ALA A 4 16.90 11.23 7.63
N PRO A 5 15.66 11.30 7.08
CA PRO A 5 15.30 12.11 5.91
C PRO A 5 15.57 13.62 6.04
N ARG A 6 15.94 14.11 7.23
CA ARG A 6 16.32 15.51 7.48
C ARG A 6 17.79 15.85 7.15
N LYS A 7 18.68 14.87 6.93
CA LYS A 7 20.12 15.14 6.70
C LYS A 7 20.75 14.35 5.54
N GLY A 8 19.98 13.55 4.80
CA GLY A 8 20.45 12.87 3.59
C GLY A 8 20.23 13.69 2.31
N PRO A 9 20.61 13.16 1.12
CA PRO A 9 20.37 13.80 -0.18
C PRO A 9 18.89 14.06 -0.50
N ALA A 10 17.98 13.47 0.29
CA ALA A 10 16.53 13.63 0.17
C ALA A 10 15.93 14.79 1.00
N TRP A 11 16.74 15.67 1.59
CA TRP A 11 16.26 16.74 2.48
C TRP A 11 15.24 17.70 1.81
N TRP A 12 15.37 17.94 0.50
CA TRP A 12 14.50 18.83 -0.27
C TRP A 12 13.08 18.28 -0.47
N HIS A 13 12.88 16.96 -0.40
CA HIS A 13 11.56 16.34 -0.56
C HIS A 13 10.56 16.88 0.45
N ARG A 14 11.00 17.22 1.66
CA ARG A 14 10.13 17.80 2.69
C ARG A 14 9.56 19.16 2.28
N HIS A 15 10.39 20.01 1.67
CA HIS A 15 9.93 21.32 1.19
C HIS A 15 8.97 21.18 0.01
N LEU A 16 9.27 20.23 -0.88
CA LEU A 16 8.39 19.90 -2.01
C LEU A 16 7.05 19.32 -1.53
N GLU A 17 7.04 18.44 -0.54
CA GLU A 17 5.82 17.91 0.10
C GLU A 17 4.98 19.03 0.71
N ILE A 18 5.59 19.91 1.49
CA ILE A 18 4.89 21.04 2.11
C ILE A 18 4.31 21.97 1.04
N ALA A 19 5.10 22.33 0.02
CA ALA A 19 4.65 23.17 -1.07
C ALA A 19 3.50 22.52 -1.85
N GLY A 20 3.58 21.21 -2.12
CA GLY A 20 2.53 20.44 -2.76
C GLY A 20 1.23 20.40 -1.95
N GLN A 21 1.34 20.21 -0.63
CA GLN A 21 0.18 20.26 0.28
C GLN A 21 -0.47 21.64 0.28
N VAL A 22 0.32 22.71 0.41
CA VAL A 22 -0.20 24.08 0.37
C VAL A 22 -0.88 24.36 -0.97
N PHE A 23 -0.23 24.01 -2.08
CA PHE A 23 -0.81 24.15 -3.42
C PHE A 23 -2.14 23.40 -3.54
N PHE A 24 -2.18 22.14 -3.11
CA PHE A 24 -3.38 21.31 -3.16
C PHE A 24 -4.53 21.95 -2.36
N TRP A 25 -4.30 22.34 -1.10
CA TRP A 25 -5.37 22.91 -0.27
C TRP A 25 -5.82 24.30 -0.75
N CYS A 26 -4.91 25.12 -1.28
CA CYS A 26 -5.25 26.39 -1.89
C CYS A 26 -6.10 26.21 -3.16
N TRP A 27 -5.74 25.27 -4.02
CA TRP A 27 -6.46 25.05 -5.27
C TRP A 27 -7.76 24.26 -5.06
N TYR A 28 -7.70 23.08 -4.46
CA TYR A 28 -8.85 22.20 -4.25
C TYR A 28 -9.77 22.72 -3.14
N GLY A 29 -9.23 22.98 -1.96
CA GLY A 29 -10.02 23.40 -0.79
C GLY A 29 -10.60 24.80 -0.97
N TYR A 30 -9.73 25.78 -1.26
CA TYR A 30 -10.18 27.17 -1.39
C TYR A 30 -10.73 27.49 -2.79
N GLY A 31 -10.02 27.11 -3.85
CA GLY A 31 -10.45 27.36 -5.23
C GLY A 31 -11.72 26.59 -5.58
N ILE A 32 -11.67 25.26 -5.58
CA ILE A 32 -12.80 24.43 -6.02
C ILE A 32 -13.94 24.42 -5.00
N VAL A 33 -13.67 23.99 -3.77
CA VAL A 33 -14.74 23.75 -2.79
C VAL A 33 -15.31 25.07 -2.25
N TYR A 34 -14.47 26.01 -1.80
CA TYR A 34 -14.98 27.23 -1.17
C TYR A 34 -15.49 28.28 -2.17
N ARG A 35 -14.76 28.57 -3.27
CA ARG A 35 -15.16 29.63 -4.21
C ARG A 35 -16.23 29.23 -5.22
N LEU A 36 -16.23 28.00 -5.74
CA LEU A 36 -17.20 27.60 -6.77
C LEU A 36 -18.53 27.09 -6.21
N ILE A 37 -18.56 26.55 -5.00
CA ILE A 37 -19.76 25.97 -4.42
C ILE A 37 -20.40 26.95 -3.42
N PRO A 38 -21.62 27.45 -3.67
CA PRO A 38 -22.22 28.50 -2.83
C PRO A 38 -22.69 28.02 -1.44
N SER A 39 -23.27 26.82 -1.36
CA SER A 39 -23.87 26.30 -0.13
C SER A 39 -22.90 25.43 0.65
N ASN A 40 -22.93 25.54 1.98
CA ASN A 40 -22.13 24.71 2.88
C ASN A 40 -22.54 23.23 2.82
N MET A 41 -23.82 22.93 2.57
CA MET A 41 -24.27 21.54 2.43
C MET A 41 -23.80 20.94 1.11
N ASP A 42 -23.85 21.70 0.02
CA ASP A 42 -23.37 21.24 -1.29
C ASP A 42 -21.85 21.02 -1.27
N ARG A 43 -21.10 21.85 -0.53
CA ARG A 43 -19.65 21.64 -0.30
C ARG A 43 -19.39 20.30 0.41
N LEU A 44 -20.13 20.02 1.47
CA LEU A 44 -19.99 18.78 2.24
C LEU A 44 -20.34 17.56 1.38
N VAL A 45 -21.47 17.60 0.68
CA VAL A 45 -21.90 16.53 -0.23
C VAL A 45 -20.87 16.32 -1.33
N PHE A 46 -20.38 17.39 -1.96
CA PHE A 46 -19.36 17.31 -3.00
C PHE A 46 -18.09 16.62 -2.50
N VAL A 47 -17.56 17.01 -1.33
CA VAL A 47 -16.36 16.41 -0.75
C VAL A 47 -16.59 14.94 -0.42
N ILE A 48 -17.73 14.59 0.19
CA ILE A 48 -18.04 13.20 0.53
C ILE A 48 -18.13 12.35 -0.74
N VAL A 49 -18.92 12.78 -1.73
CA VAL A 49 -19.10 12.03 -2.98
C VAL A 49 -17.79 11.90 -3.75
N SER A 50 -16.97 12.96 -3.82
CA SER A 50 -15.69 12.92 -4.53
C SER A 50 -14.70 11.94 -3.91
N HIS A 51 -14.72 11.79 -2.58
CA HIS A 51 -13.81 10.88 -1.89
C HIS A 51 -14.36 9.44 -1.85
N VAL A 52 -15.66 9.25 -1.61
CA VAL A 52 -16.30 7.93 -1.58
C VAL A 52 -16.20 7.22 -2.92
N THR A 53 -16.29 7.93 -4.04
CA THR A 53 -16.19 7.33 -5.39
C THR A 53 -14.79 6.81 -5.71
N VAL A 54 -13.74 7.46 -5.21
CA VAL A 54 -12.33 7.06 -5.44
C VAL A 54 -11.84 6.08 -4.39
N LEU A 55 -12.49 6.01 -3.22
CA LEU A 55 -12.07 5.20 -2.08
C LEU A 55 -11.90 3.70 -2.40
N PRO A 56 -12.81 3.03 -3.15
CA PRO A 56 -12.64 1.61 -3.48
C PRO A 56 -11.38 1.35 -4.31
N LEU A 57 -11.10 2.20 -5.30
CA LEU A 57 -9.89 2.12 -6.11
C LEU A 57 -8.63 2.32 -5.26
N HIS A 58 -8.67 3.28 -4.34
CA HIS A 58 -7.56 3.57 -3.45
C HIS A 58 -7.27 2.38 -2.53
N VAL A 59 -8.30 1.87 -1.84
CA VAL A 59 -8.22 0.70 -0.96
C VAL A 59 -7.67 -0.50 -1.71
N GLN A 60 -8.12 -0.76 -2.93
CA GLN A 60 -7.68 -1.89 -3.72
C GLN A 60 -6.20 -1.84 -4.11
N ILE A 61 -5.71 -0.66 -4.50
CA ILE A 61 -4.29 -0.45 -4.82
C ILE A 61 -3.44 -0.53 -3.53
N THR A 62 -3.93 0.02 -2.43
CA THR A 62 -3.21 -0.01 -1.15
C THR A 62 -3.13 -1.44 -0.62
N LEU A 63 -4.21 -2.20 -0.66
CA LEU A 63 -4.28 -3.59 -0.21
C LEU A 63 -3.31 -4.50 -0.97
N SER A 64 -3.32 -4.43 -2.30
CA SER A 64 -2.54 -5.34 -3.14
C SER A 64 -1.02 -5.12 -3.07
N HIS A 65 -0.58 -3.95 -2.59
CA HIS A 65 0.82 -3.54 -2.57
C HIS A 65 1.43 -3.27 -1.19
N PHE A 66 0.69 -2.71 -0.22
CA PHE A 66 1.26 -2.37 1.08
C PHE A 66 1.41 -3.56 2.03
N ALA A 67 0.62 -4.63 1.86
CA ALA A 67 0.73 -5.84 2.66
C ALA A 67 1.83 -6.81 2.18
N MET A 68 2.42 -6.57 1.00
CA MET A 68 3.32 -7.52 0.35
C MET A 68 4.80 -7.22 0.63
N SER A 69 5.60 -8.28 0.70
CA SER A 69 7.03 -8.20 1.03
C SER A 69 7.80 -7.49 -0.08
N THR A 70 8.50 -6.40 0.26
CA THR A 70 9.36 -5.63 -0.67
C THR A 70 10.81 -6.11 -0.71
N VAL A 71 11.14 -7.20 -0.02
CA VAL A 71 12.49 -7.78 0.00
C VAL A 71 12.87 -8.18 -1.43
N ASP A 72 14.08 -7.85 -1.89
CA ASP A 72 14.59 -8.31 -3.19
C ASP A 72 15.51 -9.50 -2.98
N LEU A 73 15.11 -10.69 -3.45
CA LEU A 73 15.92 -11.92 -3.29
C LEU A 73 17.00 -12.06 -4.39
N GLY A 74 17.15 -11.07 -5.26
CA GLY A 74 18.18 -11.06 -6.31
C GLY A 74 17.87 -12.01 -7.48
N PRO A 75 18.87 -12.33 -8.33
CA PRO A 75 18.67 -13.03 -9.61
C PRO A 75 18.25 -14.51 -9.49
N GLN A 76 18.16 -15.06 -8.28
CA GLN A 76 17.71 -16.43 -8.02
C GLN A 76 16.18 -16.56 -7.94
N GLU A 77 15.45 -15.45 -7.89
CA GLU A 77 13.98 -15.44 -7.85
C GLU A 77 13.40 -15.41 -9.26
N SER A 78 12.62 -16.44 -9.63
CA SER A 78 11.93 -16.44 -10.92
C SER A 78 10.85 -15.36 -10.97
N PHE A 79 10.61 -14.79 -12.15
CA PHE A 79 9.59 -13.75 -12.34
C PHE A 79 8.21 -14.14 -11.76
N PRO A 80 7.69 -15.37 -11.95
CA PRO A 80 6.43 -15.79 -11.35
C PRO A 80 6.44 -15.82 -9.82
N GLN A 81 7.53 -16.30 -9.21
CA GLN A 81 7.69 -16.31 -7.74
C GLN A 81 7.73 -14.89 -7.17
N LYS A 82 8.43 -13.97 -7.86
CA LYS A 82 8.46 -12.56 -7.48
C LYS A 82 7.07 -11.94 -7.55
N MET A 83 6.27 -12.24 -8.57
CA MET A 83 4.90 -11.74 -8.71
C MET A 83 4.00 -12.24 -7.57
N LEU A 84 4.07 -13.54 -7.27
CA LEU A 84 3.28 -14.19 -6.22
C LEU A 84 3.62 -13.70 -4.81
N ARG A 85 4.88 -13.32 -4.57
CA ARG A 85 5.33 -12.80 -3.28
C ARG A 85 5.09 -11.29 -3.11
N THR A 86 5.10 -10.52 -4.19
CA THR A 86 5.03 -9.05 -4.13
C THR A 86 3.66 -8.48 -4.47
N THR A 87 2.70 -9.30 -4.87
CA THR A 87 1.33 -8.89 -5.23
C THR A 87 0.32 -9.93 -4.75
N MET A 88 -0.75 -9.50 -4.08
CA MET A 88 -1.85 -10.36 -3.63
C MET A 88 -3.10 -10.14 -4.47
N ASP A 89 -3.86 -11.21 -4.67
CA ASP A 89 -5.20 -11.13 -5.27
C ASP A 89 -6.27 -11.09 -4.18
N ILE A 90 -7.36 -10.38 -4.47
CA ILE A 90 -8.50 -10.26 -3.56
C ILE A 90 -9.63 -11.15 -4.10
N ASP A 91 -10.06 -12.12 -3.30
CA ASP A 91 -11.26 -12.90 -3.58
C ASP A 91 -12.49 -12.08 -3.18
N CYS A 92 -13.28 -11.72 -4.18
CA CYS A 92 -14.51 -10.97 -4.00
C CYS A 92 -15.69 -11.77 -4.58
N PRO A 93 -16.90 -11.65 -4.01
CA PRO A 93 -18.11 -12.22 -4.62
C PRO A 93 -18.39 -11.55 -5.97
N ARG A 94 -18.95 -12.30 -6.94
CA ARG A 94 -19.08 -11.87 -8.35
C ARG A 94 -19.81 -10.52 -8.56
N TRP A 95 -20.67 -10.12 -7.63
CA TRP A 95 -21.36 -8.83 -7.71
C TRP A 95 -20.45 -7.64 -7.35
N LEU A 96 -19.38 -7.86 -6.58
CA LEU A 96 -18.32 -6.89 -6.31
C LEU A 96 -17.41 -6.70 -7.54
N ASP A 97 -17.30 -7.69 -8.43
CA ASP A 97 -16.39 -7.63 -9.60
C ASP A 97 -16.59 -6.38 -10.46
N PHE A 98 -17.84 -5.90 -10.56
CA PHE A 98 -18.17 -4.66 -11.26
C PHE A 98 -17.58 -3.42 -10.58
N PHE A 99 -17.69 -3.32 -9.25
CA PHE A 99 -17.11 -2.23 -8.46
C PHE A 99 -15.59 -2.24 -8.45
N HIS A 100 -14.99 -3.43 -8.47
CA HIS A 100 -13.55 -3.62 -8.52
C HIS A 100 -12.96 -3.47 -9.92
N GLY A 101 -13.77 -3.42 -10.98
CA GLY A 101 -13.35 -3.18 -12.36
C GLY A 101 -12.30 -4.16 -12.92
N GLY A 102 -12.11 -5.31 -12.27
CA GLY A 102 -11.07 -6.30 -12.58
C GLY A 102 -9.69 -6.07 -11.93
N LEU A 103 -9.52 -5.00 -11.13
CA LEU A 103 -8.26 -4.68 -10.42
C LEU A 103 -7.92 -5.65 -9.28
N GLN A 104 -8.79 -6.62 -8.98
CA GLN A 104 -8.64 -7.57 -7.87
C GLN A 104 -7.76 -8.78 -8.23
N PHE A 105 -7.48 -8.92 -9.52
CA PHE A 105 -6.67 -9.99 -10.10
C PHE A 105 -5.29 -9.47 -10.54
N GLN A 106 -4.60 -8.73 -9.67
CA GLN A 106 -3.32 -8.10 -10.04
C GLN A 106 -2.22 -9.14 -10.33
N VAL A 107 -2.18 -10.26 -9.61
CA VAL A 107 -1.24 -11.35 -9.85
C VAL A 107 -1.44 -11.90 -11.26
N ILE A 108 -2.70 -12.20 -11.62
CA ILE A 108 -3.03 -12.75 -12.94
C ILE A 108 -2.84 -11.71 -14.05
N HIS A 109 -3.18 -10.45 -13.81
CA HIS A 109 -2.94 -9.38 -14.77
C HIS A 109 -1.44 -9.20 -15.06
N ARG A 110 -0.58 -9.37 -14.05
CA ARG A 110 0.87 -9.25 -14.24
C ARG A 110 1.50 -10.50 -14.85
N LEU A 111 0.99 -11.70 -14.52
CA LEU A 111 1.41 -12.96 -15.15
C LEU A 111 0.95 -13.05 -16.62
N PHE A 112 -0.25 -12.57 -16.91
CA PHE A 112 -0.90 -12.70 -18.22
C PHE A 112 -1.58 -11.39 -18.66
N PRO A 113 -0.80 -10.35 -19.02
CA PRO A 113 -1.33 -9.02 -19.33
C PRO A 113 -2.23 -8.97 -20.57
N ARG A 114 -2.20 -10.01 -21.42
CA ARG A 114 -3.02 -10.11 -22.63
C ARG A 114 -4.39 -10.77 -22.40
N ILE A 115 -4.65 -11.30 -21.21
CA ILE A 115 -5.94 -11.95 -20.91
C ILE A 115 -7.01 -10.88 -20.71
N PRO A 116 -8.15 -10.97 -21.43
CA PRO A 116 -9.23 -10.01 -21.27
C PRO A 116 -9.88 -10.15 -19.88
N ARG A 117 -10.37 -9.03 -19.32
CA ARG A 117 -10.81 -8.93 -17.91
C ARG A 117 -11.86 -9.97 -17.50
N HIS A 118 -12.74 -10.37 -18.40
CA HIS A 118 -13.77 -11.39 -18.14
C HIS A 118 -13.19 -12.80 -17.91
N ASN A 119 -11.98 -13.07 -18.42
CA ASN A 119 -11.29 -14.36 -18.27
C ASN A 119 -10.34 -14.41 -17.07
N LEU A 120 -10.06 -13.27 -16.41
CA LEU A 120 -9.12 -13.21 -15.28
C LEU A 120 -9.54 -14.13 -14.13
N ARG A 121 -10.85 -14.21 -13.83
CA ARG A 121 -11.38 -15.09 -12.78
C ARG A 121 -11.16 -16.57 -13.07
N ARG A 122 -11.22 -16.98 -14.35
CA ARG A 122 -10.93 -18.38 -14.75
C ARG A 122 -9.44 -18.66 -14.69
N ALA A 123 -8.61 -17.73 -15.17
CA ALA A 123 -7.16 -17.85 -15.11
C ALA A 123 -6.65 -17.89 -13.66
N GLN A 124 -7.26 -17.13 -12.74
CA GLN A 124 -6.95 -17.15 -11.32
C GLN A 124 -7.08 -18.56 -10.71
N LYS A 125 -8.22 -19.22 -10.97
CA LYS A 125 -8.45 -20.59 -10.47
C LYS A 125 -7.41 -21.58 -10.99
N LEU A 126 -7.08 -21.49 -12.29
CA LEU A 126 -6.07 -22.36 -12.90
C LEU A 126 -4.68 -22.14 -12.31
N VAL A 127 -4.30 -20.89 -12.05
CA VAL A 127 -3.02 -20.57 -11.39
C VAL A 127 -3.02 -21.04 -9.95
N GLN A 128 -4.13 -20.92 -9.22
CA GLN A 128 -4.26 -21.41 -7.87
C GLN A 128 -4.17 -22.94 -7.78
N GLU A 129 -4.83 -23.67 -8.69
CA GLU A 129 -4.72 -25.13 -8.82
C GLU A 129 -3.26 -25.54 -9.10
N PHE A 130 -2.61 -24.89 -10.06
CA PHE A 130 -1.19 -25.13 -10.33
C PHE A 130 -0.31 -24.87 -9.10
N CYS A 131 -0.50 -23.75 -8.41
CA CYS A 131 0.25 -23.43 -7.18
C CYS A 131 0.06 -24.49 -6.09
N ASN A 132 -1.16 -25.03 -5.93
CA ASN A 132 -1.43 -26.12 -4.99
C ASN A 132 -0.70 -27.41 -5.39
N ASP A 133 -0.69 -27.75 -6.68
CA ASP A 133 -0.03 -28.96 -7.20
C ASP A 133 1.50 -28.92 -7.02
N VAL A 134 2.11 -27.73 -7.16
CA VAL A 134 3.57 -27.55 -6.99
C VAL A 134 3.99 -27.12 -5.58
N GLY A 135 3.04 -26.99 -4.64
CA GLY A 135 3.31 -26.63 -3.25
C GLY A 135 3.78 -25.17 -3.05
N ILE A 136 3.40 -24.25 -3.95
CA ILE A 136 3.74 -22.83 -3.85
C ILE A 136 2.58 -22.07 -3.19
N PRO A 137 2.82 -21.27 -2.15
CA PRO A 137 1.76 -20.51 -1.48
C PRO A 137 1.20 -19.43 -2.42
N TYR A 138 -0.12 -19.47 -2.64
CA TYR A 138 -0.86 -18.47 -3.41
C TYR A 138 -1.63 -17.54 -2.46
N ALA A 139 -1.25 -16.26 -2.45
CA ALA A 139 -1.85 -15.24 -1.59
C ALA A 139 -3.20 -14.75 -2.15
N LEU A 140 -4.26 -15.46 -1.80
CA LEU A 140 -5.66 -15.10 -2.08
C LEU A 140 -6.38 -14.81 -0.77
N TYR A 141 -6.91 -13.59 -0.62
CA TYR A 141 -7.62 -13.19 0.59
C TYR A 141 -8.98 -12.59 0.26
N GLY A 142 -9.99 -12.84 1.09
CA GLY A 142 -11.26 -12.13 0.97
C GLY A 142 -11.09 -10.62 1.14
N PHE A 143 -12.00 -9.79 0.63
CA PHE A 143 -11.91 -8.32 0.78
C PHE A 143 -11.78 -7.86 2.25
N VAL A 144 -12.54 -8.47 3.15
CA VAL A 144 -12.51 -8.17 4.59
C VAL A 144 -11.22 -8.66 5.24
N GLU A 145 -10.82 -9.90 4.92
CA GLU A 145 -9.60 -10.53 5.46
C GLU A 145 -8.33 -9.84 4.97
N GLY A 146 -8.29 -9.39 3.70
CA GLY A 146 -7.21 -8.58 3.17
C GLY A 146 -7.11 -7.21 3.85
N SER A 147 -8.26 -6.60 4.19
CA SER A 147 -8.31 -5.33 4.93
C SER A 147 -7.79 -5.48 6.35
N GLU A 148 -8.15 -6.58 7.01
CA GLU A 148 -7.65 -6.94 8.35
C GLU A 148 -6.14 -7.14 8.32
N LYS A 149 -5.59 -7.87 7.33
CA LYS A 149 -4.14 -8.04 7.18
C LYS A 149 -3.37 -6.74 6.97
N VAL A 150 -3.94 -5.78 6.24
CA VAL A 150 -3.31 -4.46 6.10
C VAL A 150 -3.30 -3.70 7.43
N VAL A 151 -4.41 -3.72 8.17
CA VAL A 151 -4.50 -3.09 9.49
C VAL A 151 -3.50 -3.73 10.45
N ASP A 152 -3.38 -5.06 10.43
CA ASP A 152 -2.42 -5.79 11.25
C ASP A 152 -0.97 -5.48 10.87
N ALA A 153 -0.65 -5.42 9.58
CA ALA A 153 0.66 -5.02 9.08
C ALA A 153 1.00 -3.58 9.50
N LEU A 154 0.06 -2.64 9.37
CA LEU A 154 0.24 -1.27 9.87
C LEU A 154 0.43 -1.26 11.40
N GLY A 155 -0.33 -2.09 12.12
CA GLY A 155 -0.21 -2.28 13.56
C GLY A 155 1.17 -2.80 13.96
N GLU A 156 1.71 -3.78 13.25
CA GLU A 156 3.07 -4.29 13.46
C GLU A 156 4.14 -3.24 13.19
N VAL A 157 4.04 -2.53 12.06
CA VAL A 157 4.98 -1.47 11.70
C VAL A 157 4.94 -0.35 12.74
N SER A 158 3.74 0.03 13.20
CA SER A 158 3.55 1.00 14.28
C SER A 158 4.22 0.53 15.58
N ARG A 159 4.03 -0.73 15.99
CA ARG A 159 4.70 -1.32 17.16
C ARG A 159 6.22 -1.32 17.01
N LYS A 160 6.75 -1.74 15.86
CA LYS A 160 8.19 -1.74 15.56
C LYS A 160 8.76 -0.32 15.59
N ALA A 161 8.06 0.67 15.02
CA ALA A 161 8.44 2.08 15.06
C ALA A 161 8.43 2.63 16.50
N ALA A 162 7.44 2.28 17.31
CA ALA A 162 7.36 2.68 18.72
C ALA A 162 8.52 2.10 19.54
N ILE A 163 8.87 0.82 19.34
CA ILE A 163 10.03 0.19 19.98
C ILE A 163 11.33 0.87 19.51
N PHE A 164 11.48 1.12 18.21
CA PHE A 164 12.66 1.79 17.67
C PHE A 164 12.82 3.21 18.24
N ALA A 165 11.72 3.97 18.36
CA ALA A 165 11.73 5.28 18.99
C ALA A 165 12.10 5.22 20.49
N LYS A 166 11.65 4.18 21.22
CA LYS A 166 12.08 3.94 22.61
C LYS A 166 13.57 3.61 22.70
N CYS A 167 14.07 2.73 21.84
CA CYS A 167 15.50 2.41 21.78
C CYS A 167 16.34 3.65 21.44
N GLN A 168 15.91 4.49 20.49
CA GLN A 168 16.60 5.74 20.19
C GLN A 168 16.64 6.71 21.39
N ARG A 169 15.54 6.81 22.16
CA ARG A 169 15.50 7.64 23.37
C ARG A 169 16.42 7.09 24.47
N GLU A 170 16.43 5.78 24.70
CA GLU A 170 17.32 5.13 25.66
C GLU A 170 18.79 5.28 25.26
N VAL A 171 19.11 5.12 23.97
CA VAL A 171 20.47 5.32 23.46
C VAL A 171 20.90 6.79 23.59
N ALA A 172 19.98 7.74 23.40
CA ALA A 172 20.25 9.17 23.58
C ALA A 172 20.37 9.57 25.06
N SER A 173 19.60 8.95 25.97
CA SER A 173 19.66 9.21 27.41
C SER A 173 20.87 8.55 28.08
N ARG A 174 21.28 7.37 27.61
CA ARG A 174 22.45 6.64 28.12
C ARG A 174 23.78 7.12 27.55
N GLY A 175 23.79 8.09 26.63
CA GLY A 175 24.99 8.72 26.09
C GLY A 175 26.09 7.72 25.74
N PHE A 176 26.04 7.12 24.55
CA PHE A 176 26.99 6.17 23.98
C PHE A 176 28.45 6.29 24.53
N ASP A 177 28.74 5.62 25.65
CA ASP A 177 30.09 5.52 26.19
C ASP A 177 30.80 4.34 25.51
N LEU A 178 31.39 4.62 24.35
CA LEU A 178 32.21 3.68 23.57
C LEU A 178 33.55 3.33 24.25
N SER A 179 33.77 3.77 25.49
CA SER A 179 35.01 3.56 26.23
C SER A 179 35.08 2.22 26.98
N ALA A 180 33.94 1.52 27.17
CA ALA A 180 33.87 0.38 28.09
C ALA A 180 34.19 -1.00 27.47
N HIS A 181 34.48 -1.10 26.16
CA HIS A 181 34.81 -2.36 25.48
C HIS A 181 36.14 -2.32 24.71
N LYS A 182 37.20 -1.84 25.38
CA LYS A 182 38.58 -2.20 25.06
C LYS A 182 39.22 -2.86 26.28
N HIS A 183 39.07 -4.16 26.39
CA HIS A 183 39.98 -5.03 27.11
C HIS A 183 40.18 -6.31 26.32
#